data_AF-A0A1R1PWQ2-F1
#
_entry.id   AF-A0A1R1PWQ2-F1
#
_cell.length_a   1.000
_cell.length_b   1.000
_cell.length_c   1.000
_cell.angle_alpha   90.00
_cell.angle_beta   90.00
_cell.angle_gamma   90.00
#
_symmetry.space_group_name_H-M   'P 1'
#
loop_
_entity.id
_entity.type
_entity.pdbx_description
1 polymer ?
#
loop_
_entity_poly.entity_id
_entity_poly.type
_entity_poly.pdbx_seq_one_letter_code
_entity_poly.pdbx_strand_id
1 'polypeptide(L)'
;MGVSGSEKGFWSKVDPKQTFRFFLYGLVFAPVAYRWYSFLDKRFPFKALLNSQKSKYNRDFFGTIGKRVLCDQVVFAPVAVSAFIVVMGTMEGKTKEQIKESHRLRYKKTLIANYYLWPAVQAINLSVIPLIYRVPFGAVFGVVWNSFLSYLTSQEKERLLNSEEEAAQLPVSA
;
A
#
# COMPACT_ATOMS: atom_id res chain seq x y z
N MET A 1 -16.32 -22.33 -30.45
CA MET A 1 -15.28 -21.64 -29.66
C MET A 1 -15.94 -20.45 -28.97
N GLY A 2 -16.44 -20.65 -27.75
CA GLY A 2 -17.22 -19.67 -27.00
C GLY A 2 -16.44 -19.12 -25.81
N VAL A 3 -15.61 -18.10 -26.04
CA VAL A 3 -15.04 -17.24 -25.00
C VAL A 3 -15.09 -15.82 -25.53
N SER A 4 -16.21 -15.11 -25.35
CA SER A 4 -16.29 -13.69 -25.76
C SER A 4 -17.27 -12.84 -24.93
N GLY A 5 -17.82 -13.38 -23.83
CA GLY A 5 -18.76 -12.67 -22.96
C GLY A 5 -18.15 -12.05 -21.71
N SER A 6 -17.21 -12.76 -21.03
CA SER A 6 -16.68 -12.32 -19.74
C SER A 6 -15.43 -11.41 -19.83
N GLU A 7 -14.61 -11.54 -20.88
CA GLU A 7 -13.38 -10.73 -21.02
C GLU A 7 -13.66 -9.23 -21.22
N LYS A 8 -14.70 -8.87 -21.98
CA LYS A 8 -15.05 -7.46 -22.24
C LYS A 8 -15.49 -6.72 -20.97
N GLY A 9 -16.04 -7.44 -19.99
CA GLY A 9 -16.46 -6.87 -18.70
C GLY A 9 -15.30 -6.63 -17.72
N PHE A 10 -14.19 -7.35 -17.87
CA PHE A 10 -12.99 -7.19 -17.03
C PHE A 10 -12.17 -5.97 -17.46
N TRP A 11 -11.87 -5.85 -18.76
CA TRP A 11 -11.09 -4.73 -19.30
C TRP A 11 -11.82 -3.38 -19.29
N SER A 12 -13.16 -3.40 -19.32
CA SER A 12 -14.00 -2.19 -19.21
C SER A 12 -13.96 -1.55 -17.81
N LYS A 13 -13.62 -2.33 -16.76
CA LYS A 13 -13.55 -1.85 -15.37
C LYS A 13 -12.18 -1.29 -14.97
N VAL A 14 -11.15 -1.45 -15.81
CA VAL A 14 -9.82 -0.90 -15.54
C VAL A 14 -9.84 0.57 -15.94
N ASP A 15 -9.84 1.48 -14.97
CA ASP A 15 -9.74 2.91 -15.23
C ASP A 15 -8.28 3.26 -15.67
N PRO A 16 -8.05 3.58 -16.95
CA PRO A 16 -6.70 3.84 -17.45
C PRO A 16 -6.12 5.13 -16.86
N LYS A 17 -6.97 6.12 -16.53
CA LYS A 17 -6.55 7.39 -15.94
C LYS A 17 -6.08 7.17 -14.52
N GLN A 18 -6.81 6.37 -13.75
CA GLN A 18 -6.40 5.96 -12.41
C GLN A 18 -5.06 5.24 -12.46
N THR A 19 -4.94 4.22 -13.31
CA THR A 19 -3.70 3.43 -13.48
C THR A 19 -2.50 4.32 -13.86
N PHE A 20 -2.69 5.28 -14.77
CA PHE A 20 -1.65 6.22 -15.16
C PHE A 20 -1.21 7.13 -14.01
N ARG A 21 -2.13 7.61 -13.17
CA ARG A 21 -1.79 8.40 -11.98
C ARG A 21 -0.95 7.61 -10.98
N PHE A 22 -1.29 6.33 -10.77
CA PHE A 22 -0.49 5.41 -9.95
C PHE A 22 0.91 5.20 -10.52
N PHE A 23 1.03 5.05 -11.84
CA PHE A 23 2.31 4.92 -12.51
C PHE A 23 3.19 6.17 -12.31
N LEU A 24 2.63 7.36 -12.54
CA LEU A 24 3.34 8.63 -12.31
C LEU A 24 3.76 8.81 -10.85
N TYR A 25 2.85 8.50 -9.91
CA TYR A 25 3.18 8.52 -8.48
C TYR A 25 4.35 7.59 -8.17
N GLY A 26 4.33 6.35 -8.68
CA GLY A 26 5.41 5.39 -8.50
C GLY A 26 6.75 5.90 -9.04
N LEU A 27 6.75 6.57 -10.19
CA LEU A 27 7.96 7.13 -10.80
C LEU A 27 8.55 8.28 -9.97
N VAL A 28 7.71 9.16 -9.44
CA VAL A 28 8.13 10.26 -8.56
C VAL A 28 8.54 9.75 -7.17
N PHE A 29 7.89 8.70 -6.68
CA PHE A 29 8.16 8.12 -5.37
C PHE A 29 9.40 7.21 -5.36
N ALA A 30 9.78 6.64 -6.51
CA ALA A 30 10.90 5.71 -6.62
C ALA A 30 12.24 6.24 -6.06
N PRO A 31 12.68 7.48 -6.33
CA PRO A 31 13.89 8.04 -5.72
C PRO A 31 13.78 8.15 -4.19
N VAL A 32 12.60 8.51 -3.67
CA VAL A 32 12.35 8.63 -2.23
C VAL A 32 12.45 7.25 -1.56
N ALA A 33 11.79 6.25 -2.15
CA ALA A 33 11.85 4.86 -1.69
C ALA A 33 13.30 4.31 -1.72
N TYR A 34 14.05 4.56 -2.79
CA TYR A 34 15.45 4.15 -2.88
C TYR A 34 16.31 4.76 -1.76
N ARG A 35 16.17 6.07 -1.52
CA ARG A 35 16.90 6.75 -0.43
C ARG A 35 16.52 6.20 0.93
N TRP A 36 15.23 5.89 1.15
CA TRP A 36 14.76 5.27 2.37
C TRP A 36 15.37 3.88 2.59
N TYR A 37 15.37 3.03 1.57
CA TYR A 37 15.99 1.71 1.66
C TYR A 37 17.50 1.78 1.91
N SER A 38 18.19 2.72 1.27
CA SER A 38 19.61 2.98 1.54
C SER A 38 19.87 3.45 2.97
N PHE A 39 18.98 4.29 3.51
CA PHE A 39 19.04 4.71 4.92
C PHE A 39 18.86 3.53 5.88
N LEU A 40 17.85 2.67 5.65
CA LEU A 40 17.64 1.47 6.46
C LEU A 40 18.84 0.51 6.41
N ASP A 41 19.46 0.35 5.24
CA ASP A 41 20.66 -0.48 5.10
C ASP A 41 21.84 0.04 5.92
N LYS A 42 22.05 1.37 5.93
CA LYS A 42 23.11 2.02 6.70
C LYS A 42 22.82 2.02 8.20
N ARG A 43 21.57 2.22 8.61
CA ARG A 43 21.17 2.34 10.02
C ARG A 43 21.11 0.98 10.72
N PHE A 44 20.71 -0.05 9.99
CA PHE A 44 20.54 -1.42 10.47
C PHE A 44 21.35 -2.40 9.61
N PRO A 45 22.69 -2.32 9.57
CA PRO A 45 23.50 -3.18 8.72
C PRO A 45 23.39 -4.64 9.20
N PHE A 46 23.33 -5.57 8.25
CA PHE A 46 23.55 -6.98 8.58
C PHE A 46 25.00 -7.14 9.00
N LYS A 47 25.23 -7.26 10.31
CA LYS A 47 26.56 -7.58 10.81
C LYS A 47 26.86 -9.01 10.41
N ALA A 48 27.74 -9.19 9.42
CA ALA A 48 28.32 -10.49 9.12
C ALA A 48 29.09 -10.94 10.37
N LEU A 49 28.49 -11.80 11.18
CA LEU A 49 29.18 -12.50 12.24
C LEU A 49 30.16 -13.47 11.56
N LEU A 50 31.37 -13.00 11.29
CA LEU A 50 32.45 -13.78 10.68
C LEU A 50 32.93 -14.98 11.53
N ASN A 51 32.26 -15.29 12.65
CA ASN A 51 32.57 -16.44 13.50
C ASN A 51 31.33 -17.32 13.72
N SER A 52 31.26 -18.37 12.90
CA SER A 52 30.51 -19.63 12.98
C SER A 52 29.74 -19.94 14.28
N GLN A 53 28.56 -19.33 14.46
CA GLN A 53 27.49 -19.86 15.30
C GLN A 53 26.16 -19.66 14.57
N LYS A 54 25.72 -20.72 13.86
CA LYS A 54 24.50 -20.75 13.03
C LYS A 54 23.24 -20.28 13.80
N SER A 55 23.19 -20.55 15.10
CA SER A 55 22.09 -20.15 16.00
C SER A 55 22.09 -18.63 16.31
N LYS A 56 23.25 -18.02 16.54
CA LYS A 56 23.38 -16.57 16.80
C LYS A 56 23.14 -15.76 15.53
N TYR A 57 23.58 -16.27 14.38
CA TYR A 57 23.32 -15.68 13.07
C TYR A 57 21.83 -15.53 12.78
N ASN A 58 21.02 -16.59 12.98
CA ASN A 58 19.59 -16.53 12.71
C ASN A 58 18.88 -15.50 13.60
N ARG A 59 19.21 -15.43 14.90
CA ARG A 59 18.61 -14.45 15.82
C ARG A 59 18.96 -13.02 15.43
N ASP A 60 20.22 -12.75 15.10
CA ASP A 60 20.68 -11.40 14.72
C ASP A 60 20.13 -10.98 13.35
N PHE A 61 19.94 -11.94 12.44
CA PHE A 61 19.27 -11.73 11.16
C PHE A 61 17.80 -11.34 11.37
N PHE A 62 16.99 -12.19 12.02
CA PHE A 62 15.57 -11.90 12.26
C PHE A 62 15.38 -10.62 13.11
N GLY A 63 16.25 -10.37 14.08
CA GLY A 63 16.23 -9.14 14.88
C GLY A 63 16.54 -7.89 14.05
N THR A 64 17.45 -7.99 13.07
CA THR A 64 17.77 -6.88 12.15
C THR A 64 16.62 -6.64 11.17
N ILE A 65 16.01 -7.69 10.62
CA ILE A 65 14.80 -7.57 9.78
C ILE A 65 13.67 -6.92 10.57
N GLY A 66 13.39 -7.42 11.78
CA GLY A 66 12.34 -6.87 12.63
C GLY A 66 12.52 -5.38 12.89
N LYS A 67 13.74 -4.92 13.20
CA LYS A 67 14.04 -3.48 13.38
C LYS A 67 13.81 -2.66 12.11
N ARG A 68 14.23 -3.19 10.96
CA ARG A 68 14.05 -2.52 9.66
C ARG A 68 12.58 -2.39 9.30
N VAL A 69 11.82 -3.48 9.39
CA VAL A 69 10.37 -3.49 9.12
C VAL A 69 9.64 -2.62 10.13
N LEU A 70 9.97 -2.69 11.42
CA LEU A 70 9.34 -1.82 12.42
C LEU A 70 9.60 -0.33 12.13
N CYS A 71 10.84 0.03 11.78
CA CYS A 71 11.16 1.41 11.40
C CYS A 71 10.39 1.85 10.15
N ASP A 72 10.29 0.98 9.15
CA ASP A 72 9.50 1.22 7.94
C ASP A 72 8.01 1.43 8.26
N GLN A 73 7.42 0.54 9.05
CA GLN A 73 5.99 0.61 9.37
C GLN A 73 5.64 1.74 10.34
N VAL A 74 6.52 2.14 11.26
CA VAL A 74 6.24 3.22 12.23
C VAL A 74 6.54 4.60 11.66
N VAL A 75 7.54 4.73 10.79
CA VAL A 75 7.99 6.04 10.29
C VAL A 75 7.56 6.25 8.85
N PHE A 76 7.88 5.30 7.97
CA PHE A 76 7.69 5.48 6.54
C PHE A 76 6.24 5.26 6.13
N ALA A 77 5.57 4.21 6.62
CA ALA A 77 4.20 3.90 6.22
C ALA A 77 3.20 5.03 6.53
N PRO A 78 3.19 5.67 7.72
CA PRO A 78 2.28 6.79 8.00
C PRO A 78 2.50 7.98 7.07
N VAL A 79 3.77 8.33 6.83
CA VAL A 79 4.15 9.43 5.94
C VAL A 79 3.79 9.11 4.49
N ALA A 80 4.09 7.90 4.03
CA ALA A 80 3.82 7.44 2.68
C ALA A 80 2.32 7.36 2.38
N VAL A 81 1.50 6.83 3.31
CA VAL A 81 0.04 6.78 3.16
C VAL A 81 -0.56 8.18 3.15
N SER A 82 -0.08 9.08 4.02
CA SER A 82 -0.52 10.48 4.02
C SER A 82 -0.17 11.19 2.71
N ALA A 83 1.08 11.06 2.26
CA ALA A 83 1.54 11.63 1.00
C ALA A 83 0.76 11.08 -0.19
N PHE A 84 0.49 9.76 -0.21
CA PHE A 84 -0.31 9.11 -1.23
C PHE A 84 -1.71 9.72 -1.35
N ILE A 85 -2.42 9.92 -0.24
CA ILE A 85 -3.77 10.51 -0.26
C ILE A 85 -3.73 11.95 -0.79
N VAL A 86 -2.74 12.75 -0.37
CA VAL A 86 -2.60 14.15 -0.80
C VAL A 86 -2.23 14.24 -2.29
N VAL A 87 -1.26 13.45 -2.75
CA VAL A 87 -0.82 13.45 -4.15
C VAL A 87 -1.92 12.92 -5.06
N MET A 88 -2.61 11.84 -4.68
CA MET A 88 -3.73 11.35 -5.48
C MET A 88 -4.88 12.35 -5.54
N GLY A 89 -5.22 12.99 -4.42
CA GLY A 89 -6.26 14.01 -4.40
C GLY A 89 -5.93 15.23 -5.27
N THR A 90 -4.67 15.66 -5.28
CA THR A 90 -4.21 16.75 -6.18
C THR A 90 -4.24 16.33 -7.65
N MET A 91 -3.82 15.11 -8.00
CA MET A 91 -3.91 14.57 -9.37
C MET A 91 -5.34 14.33 -9.86
N GLU A 92 -6.28 14.15 -8.92
CA GLU A 92 -7.72 14.08 -9.18
C GLU A 92 -8.35 15.48 -9.38
N GLY A 93 -7.61 16.56 -9.13
CA GLY A 93 -8.12 17.93 -9.24
C GLY A 93 -9.01 18.36 -8.07
N LYS A 94 -8.92 17.70 -6.91
CA LYS A 94 -9.70 18.03 -5.72
C LYS A 94 -9.22 19.33 -5.07
N THR A 95 -10.14 20.08 -4.45
CA THR A 95 -9.79 21.26 -3.65
C THR A 95 -9.05 20.87 -2.36
N LYS A 96 -8.40 21.83 -1.70
CA LYS A 96 -7.68 21.59 -0.45
C LYS A 96 -8.60 21.03 0.64
N GLU A 97 -9.84 21.53 0.70
CA GLU A 97 -10.86 21.11 1.65
C GLU A 97 -11.29 19.67 1.38
N GLN A 98 -11.50 19.31 0.11
CA GLN A 98 -11.83 17.93 -0.29
C GLN A 98 -10.70 16.94 -0.02
N ILE A 99 -9.44 17.37 -0.18
CA ILE A 99 -8.27 16.55 0.16
C ILE A 99 -8.18 16.35 1.68
N LYS A 100 -8.38 17.42 2.47
CA LYS A 100 -8.38 17.35 3.93
C LYS A 100 -9.47 16.41 4.45
N GLU A 101 -10.66 16.48 3.87
CA GLU A 101 -11.75 15.58 4.24
C GLU A 101 -11.46 14.13 3.81
N SER A 102 -10.94 13.93 2.59
CA SER A 102 -10.50 12.62 2.11
C SER A 102 -9.43 12.01 3.04
N HIS A 103 -8.50 12.83 3.53
CA HIS A 103 -7.49 12.41 4.50
C HIS A 103 -8.13 12.00 5.82
N ARG A 104 -8.99 12.84 6.40
CA ARG A 104 -9.69 12.54 7.66
C ARG A 104 -10.46 11.22 7.60
N LEU A 105 -11.15 10.96 6.49
CA LEU A 105 -12.00 9.79 6.32
C LEU A 105 -11.22 8.52 5.95
N ARG A 106 -10.22 8.63 5.07
CA ARG A 106 -9.56 7.45 4.48
C ARG A 106 -8.26 7.09 5.17
N TYR A 107 -7.54 8.06 5.74
CA TYR A 107 -6.18 7.84 6.26
C TYR A 107 -6.09 6.67 7.23
N LYS A 108 -6.95 6.62 8.25
CA LYS A 108 -6.95 5.52 9.24
C LYS A 108 -7.23 4.17 8.59
N LYS A 109 -8.26 4.08 7.76
CA LYS A 109 -8.65 2.85 7.06
C LYS A 109 -7.53 2.37 6.14
N THR A 110 -6.94 3.27 5.36
CA THR A 110 -5.83 2.99 4.44
C THR A 110 -4.56 2.59 5.20
N LEU A 111 -4.25 3.21 6.33
CA LEU A 111 -3.09 2.87 7.15
C LEU A 111 -3.24 1.49 7.80
N ILE A 112 -4.42 1.17 8.33
CA ILE A 112 -4.72 -0.17 8.86
C ILE A 112 -4.61 -1.22 7.77
N ALA A 113 -5.21 -0.96 6.60
CA ALA A 113 -5.06 -1.81 5.40
C ALA A 113 -3.58 -1.99 5.01
N ASN A 114 -2.78 -0.93 5.13
CA ASN A 114 -1.35 -0.98 4.83
C ASN A 114 -0.63 -2.00 5.74
N TYR A 115 -0.95 -1.99 7.04
CA TYR A 115 -0.38 -2.91 8.01
C TYR A 115 -0.78 -4.38 7.83
N TYR A 116 -1.81 -4.70 7.05
CA TYR A 116 -2.14 -6.10 6.76
C TYR A 116 -1.26 -6.70 5.66
N LEU A 117 -0.83 -5.89 4.69
CA LEU A 117 -0.10 -6.38 3.52
C LEU A 117 1.40 -6.06 3.61
N TRP A 118 1.72 -4.81 3.91
CA TRP A 118 3.07 -4.29 3.73
C TRP A 118 4.12 -4.82 4.72
N PRO A 119 3.82 -5.17 5.98
CA PRO A 119 4.83 -5.77 6.85
C PRO A 119 5.42 -7.06 6.29
N ALA A 120 4.59 -7.93 5.71
CA ALA A 120 5.04 -9.18 5.10
C ALA A 120 5.85 -8.91 3.83
N VAL A 121 5.37 -8.02 2.95
CA VAL A 121 6.07 -7.62 1.72
C VAL A 121 7.43 -7.01 2.06
N GLN A 122 7.48 -6.10 3.03
CA GLN A 122 8.71 -5.40 3.43
C GLN A 122 9.67 -6.31 4.17
N ALA A 123 9.19 -7.30 4.92
CA ALA A 123 10.05 -8.32 5.51
C ALA A 123 10.82 -9.08 4.42
N ILE A 124 10.16 -9.47 3.32
CA ILE A 124 10.82 -10.12 2.18
C ILE A 124 11.74 -9.14 1.46
N ASN A 125 11.25 -7.93 1.19
CA ASN A 125 11.98 -6.90 0.45
C ASN A 125 13.30 -6.49 1.13
N LEU A 126 13.28 -6.34 2.47
CA LEU A 126 14.43 -5.88 3.24
C LEU A 126 15.35 -7.02 3.70
N SER A 127 14.97 -8.28 3.48
CA SER A 127 15.75 -9.47 3.84
C SER A 127 16.43 -10.15 2.65
N VAL A 128 15.69 -10.37 1.56
CA VAL A 128 16.15 -11.16 0.41
C VAL A 128 16.54 -10.28 -0.76
N ILE A 129 15.82 -9.17 -0.98
CA ILE A 129 15.92 -8.41 -2.22
C ILE A 129 17.11 -7.43 -2.16
N PRO A 130 18.04 -7.47 -3.13
CA PRO A 130 19.13 -6.49 -3.23
C PRO A 130 18.60 -5.07 -3.45
N LEU A 131 19.30 -4.06 -2.95
CA LEU A 131 18.85 -2.65 -2.91
C LEU A 131 18.30 -2.12 -4.25
N ILE A 132 18.96 -2.46 -5.38
CA ILE A 132 18.55 -2.02 -6.73
C ILE A 132 17.19 -2.59 -7.14
N TYR A 133 16.84 -3.79 -6.68
CA TYR A 133 15.60 -4.49 -7.03
C TYR A 133 14.45 -4.24 -6.06
N ARG A 134 14.68 -3.54 -4.94
CA ARG A 134 13.63 -3.32 -3.92
C ARG A 134 12.48 -2.44 -4.39
N VAL A 135 12.79 -1.45 -5.22
CA VAL A 135 11.80 -0.56 -5.83
C VAL A 135 10.93 -1.30 -6.85
N PRO A 136 11.49 -2.03 -7.85
CA PRO A 136 10.65 -2.80 -8.77
C PRO A 136 9.89 -3.94 -8.07
N PHE A 137 10.47 -4.59 -7.05
CA PHE A 137 9.74 -5.54 -6.21
C PHE A 137 8.52 -4.90 -5.54
N GLY A 138 8.69 -3.72 -4.93
CA GLY A 138 7.60 -2.93 -4.35
C GLY A 138 6.55 -2.53 -5.39
N ALA A 139 6.95 -2.24 -6.63
CA ALA A 139 6.02 -1.89 -7.70
C ALA A 139 5.09 -3.07 -8.08
N VAL A 140 5.60 -4.31 -8.10
CA VAL A 140 4.78 -5.51 -8.34
C VAL A 140 3.70 -5.65 -7.27
N PHE A 141 4.08 -5.54 -5.99
CA PHE A 141 3.12 -5.57 -4.88
C PHE A 141 2.23 -4.32 -4.83
N GLY A 142 2.66 -3.21 -5.43
CA GLY A 142 1.84 -2.02 -5.64
C GLY A 142 0.60 -2.30 -6.49
N VAL A 143 0.71 -3.18 -7.51
CA VAL A 143 -0.46 -3.62 -8.29
C VAL A 143 -1.42 -4.41 -7.42
N VAL A 144 -0.92 -5.34 -6.60
CA VAL A 144 -1.73 -6.11 -5.64
C VAL A 144 -2.43 -5.18 -4.64
N TRP A 145 -1.71 -4.19 -4.13
CA TRP A 145 -2.26 -3.16 -3.24
C TRP A 145 -3.39 -2.36 -3.90
N ASN A 146 -3.24 -1.98 -5.16
CA ASN A 146 -4.27 -1.25 -5.89
C ASN A 146 -5.54 -2.10 -6.07
N SER A 147 -5.39 -3.38 -6.42
CA SER A 147 -6.51 -4.32 -6.48
C SER A 147 -7.19 -4.48 -5.12
N PHE A 148 -6.40 -4.55 -4.04
CA PHE A 148 -6.93 -4.65 -2.68
C PHE A 148 -7.71 -3.38 -2.27
N LEU A 149 -7.20 -2.19 -2.56
CA LEU A 149 -7.91 -0.94 -2.31
C LEU A 149 -9.20 -0.83 -3.14
N SER A 150 -9.17 -1.29 -4.39
CA SER A 150 -10.36 -1.34 -5.24
C SER A 150 -11.42 -2.26 -4.62
N TYR A 151 -11.04 -3.43 -4.13
CA TYR A 151 -11.93 -4.36 -3.46
C TYR A 151 -12.55 -3.74 -2.19
N LEU A 152 -11.74 -3.12 -1.33
CA LEU A 152 -12.24 -2.45 -0.12
C LEU A 152 -13.20 -1.31 -0.44
N THR A 153 -12.93 -0.55 -1.51
CA THR A 153 -13.79 0.56 -1.95
C THR A 153 -15.13 0.05 -2.48
N SER A 154 -15.13 -1.05 -3.24
CA SER A 154 -16.38 -1.67 -3.73
C SER A 154 -17.25 -2.19 -2.58
N GLN A 155 -16.65 -2.85 -1.58
CA GLN A 155 -17.34 -3.34 -0.39
C GLN A 155 -17.98 -2.21 0.44
N GLU A 156 -17.27 -1.08 0.58
CA GLU A 156 -17.82 0.10 1.27
C GLU A 156 -19.03 0.67 0.51
N LYS A 157 -18.97 0.74 -0.82
CA LYS A 157 -20.08 1.22 -1.65
C LYS A 157 -21.32 0.32 -1.54
N GLU A 158 -21.14 -1.00 -1.59
CA GLU A 158 -22.24 -1.97 -1.43
C GLU A 158 -22.91 -1.86 -0.04
N ARG A 159 -22.12 -1.70 1.03
CA ARG A 159 -22.67 -1.51 2.39
C ARG A 159 -23.51 -0.26 2.53
N LEU A 160 -23.08 0.85 1.91
CA LEU A 160 -23.83 2.11 1.94
C LEU A 160 -25.17 1.97 1.21
N LEU A 161 -25.18 1.34 0.03
CA LEU A 161 -26.41 1.08 -0.72
C LEU A 161 -27.39 0.24 0.09
N ASN A 162 -26.93 -0.85 0.71
CA ASN A 162 -27.79 -1.68 1.55
C ASN A 162 -28.34 -0.91 2.76
N SER A 163 -27.56 -0.01 3.36
CA SER A 163 -28.03 0.82 4.48
C SER A 163 -29.04 1.90 4.06
N GLU A 164 -28.91 2.45 2.86
CA GLU A 164 -29.88 3.40 2.28
C GLU A 164 -31.18 2.68 1.92
N GLU A 165 -31.11 1.47 1.37
CA GLU A 165 -32.28 0.62 1.11
C GLU A 165 -33.00 0.24 2.40
N GLU A 166 -32.27 -0.15 3.46
CA GLU A 166 -32.85 -0.48 4.76
C GLU A 166 -33.49 0.75 5.43
N ALA A 167 -32.84 1.92 5.37
CA ALA A 167 -33.39 3.18 5.89
C ALA A 167 -34.65 3.64 5.11
N ALA A 168 -34.72 3.38 3.80
CA ALA A 168 -35.88 3.70 2.97
C ALA A 168 -37.05 2.73 3.19
N GLN A 169 -36.80 1.53 3.71
CA GLN A 169 -37.81 0.51 4.01
C GLN A 169 -38.37 0.59 5.43
N LEU A 170 -37.81 1.42 6.31
CA LEU A 170 -38.37 1.64 7.64
C LEU A 170 -39.77 2.26 7.52
N PRO A 171 -40.82 1.66 8.11
CA PRO A 171 -42.12 2.31 8.19
C PRO A 171 -41.94 3.62 8.96
N VAL A 172 -42.53 4.70 8.47
CA VAL A 172 -42.69 5.95 9.21
C VAL A 172 -43.65 5.68 10.38
N SER A 173 -43.18 4.99 11.43
CA SER A 173 -43.90 4.86 12.69
C SER A 173 -43.51 6.05 13.56
N ALA A 174 -44.39 7.06 13.54
CA ALA A 174 -44.52 8.07 14.58
C ALA A 174 -44.86 7.44 15.94
#